data_AF-A0A4U9XN07-F1
#
_entry.id   AF-A0A4U9XN07-F1
#
_cell.length_a   1.000
_cell.length_b   1.000
_cell.length_c   1.000
_cell.angle_alpha   90.00
_cell.angle_beta   90.00
_cell.angle_gamma   90.00
#
_symmetry.space_group_name_H-M   'P 1'
#
loop_
_entity.id
_entity.type
_entity.pdbx_description
1 polymer ?
#
loop_
_entity_poly.entity_id
_entity_poly.type
_entity_poly.pdbx_seq_one_letter_code
_entity_poly.pdbx_strand_id
1 'polypeptide(L)'
;MRRSISIDGVNHELASNAFTPIAYKAEFGRDYFSDLLSMFKNEESKLALAELVKNPDIDPSQIDLSILADFDMTFFNRMFWVLAKSANPKITPYQEFFMSMESFPINEVAQLIMEMISQETTTSKKLTQVQAQAMNLSR
;
A
#
# COMPACT_ATOMS: atom_id res chain seq x y z
N MET A 1 -6.70 -5.42 -8.60
CA MET A 1 -5.82 -6.47 -8.03
C MET A 1 -6.49 -7.09 -6.82
N ARG A 2 -6.25 -8.38 -6.53
CA ARG A 2 -6.66 -9.04 -5.29
C ARG A 2 -5.49 -9.77 -4.64
N ARG A 3 -5.47 -9.78 -3.31
CA ARG A 3 -4.50 -10.46 -2.45
C ARG A 3 -5.20 -10.95 -1.18
N SER A 4 -4.57 -11.87 -0.47
CA SER A 4 -5.05 -12.37 0.81
C SER A 4 -3.89 -12.42 1.81
N ILE A 5 -4.18 -12.17 3.08
CA ILE A 5 -3.21 -12.26 4.17
C ILE A 5 -3.90 -12.82 5.41
N SER A 6 -3.24 -13.76 6.08
CA SER A 6 -3.74 -14.35 7.32
C SER A 6 -3.17 -13.60 8.52
N ILE A 7 -4.02 -13.01 9.34
CA ILE A 7 -3.65 -12.30 10.58
C ILE A 7 -4.48 -12.91 11.71
N ASP A 8 -3.84 -13.30 12.82
CA ASP A 8 -4.51 -13.95 13.96
C ASP A 8 -5.38 -15.17 13.55
N GLY A 9 -4.95 -15.93 12.53
CA GLY A 9 -5.70 -17.07 11.99
C GLY A 9 -6.94 -16.72 11.15
N VAL A 10 -7.20 -15.43 10.92
CA VAL A 10 -8.27 -14.92 10.05
C VAL A 10 -7.70 -14.54 8.69
N ASN A 11 -8.27 -15.10 7.62
CA ASN A 11 -7.89 -14.73 6.26
C ASN A 11 -8.60 -13.43 5.84
N HIS A 12 -7.82 -12.39 5.58
CA HIS A 12 -8.28 -11.11 5.09
C HIS A 12 -8.07 -11.00 3.58
N GLU A 13 -9.16 -10.92 2.83
CA GLU A 13 -9.14 -10.61 1.42
C GLU A 13 -8.97 -9.10 1.22
N LEU A 14 -8.02 -8.72 0.38
CA LEU A 14 -7.70 -7.35 0.01
C LEU A 14 -7.93 -7.16 -1.49
N ALA A 15 -8.59 -6.06 -1.86
CA ALA A 15 -8.81 -5.72 -3.25
C ALA A 15 -8.48 -4.25 -3.48
N SER A 16 -7.80 -3.99 -4.59
CA SER A 16 -7.58 -2.63 -5.07
C SER A 16 -8.09 -2.47 -6.48
N ASN A 17 -8.71 -1.32 -6.73
CA ASN A 17 -9.32 -0.94 -7.99
C ASN A 17 -9.31 0.59 -8.15
N ALA A 18 -9.84 1.11 -9.26
CA ALA A 18 -9.86 2.54 -9.54
C ALA A 18 -10.61 3.39 -8.48
N PHE A 19 -11.46 2.77 -7.65
CA PHE A 19 -12.19 3.43 -6.58
C PHE A 19 -11.38 3.55 -5.27
N THR A 20 -10.27 2.80 -5.10
CA THR A 20 -9.45 2.82 -3.88
C THR A 20 -9.06 4.24 -3.44
N PRO A 21 -8.54 5.13 -4.31
CA PRO A 21 -8.17 6.50 -3.88
C PRO A 21 -9.39 7.33 -3.45
N ILE A 22 -10.54 7.10 -4.08
CA ILE A 22 -11.80 7.80 -3.78
C ILE A 22 -12.35 7.35 -2.44
N ALA A 23 -12.40 6.04 -2.20
CA ALA A 23 -12.83 5.44 -0.94
C ALA A 23 -11.94 5.89 0.22
N TYR A 24 -10.63 5.90 0.03
CA TYR A 24 -9.67 6.36 1.03
C TYR A 24 -9.93 7.82 1.45
N LYS A 25 -10.12 8.71 0.46
CA LYS A 25 -10.41 10.12 0.73
C LYS A 25 -11.76 10.33 1.39
N ALA A 26 -12.78 9.57 0.97
CA ALA A 26 -14.12 9.66 1.54
C ALA A 26 -14.15 9.22 3.01
N GLU A 27 -13.43 8.16 3.37
CA GLU A 27 -13.43 7.65 4.74
C GLU A 27 -12.61 8.52 5.69
N PHE A 28 -11.43 8.97 5.27
CA PHE A 28 -10.45 9.58 6.19
C PHE A 28 -10.26 11.08 5.99
N GLY A 29 -10.84 11.67 4.95
CA GLY A 29 -10.59 13.07 4.58
C GLY A 29 -9.15 13.34 4.15
N ARG A 30 -8.35 12.30 3.90
CA ARG A 30 -6.93 12.38 3.52
C ARG A 30 -6.75 12.10 2.05
N ASP A 31 -5.78 12.77 1.44
CA ASP A 31 -5.45 12.52 0.04
C ASP A 31 -4.54 11.29 -0.10
N TYR A 32 -5.04 10.26 -0.80
CA TYR A 32 -4.35 8.99 -1.02
C TYR A 32 -2.94 9.18 -1.61
N PHE A 33 -2.80 10.02 -2.63
CA PHE A 33 -1.53 10.19 -3.33
C PHE A 33 -0.58 11.07 -2.52
N SER A 34 -1.09 12.07 -1.80
CA SER A 34 -0.28 12.84 -0.87
C SER A 34 0.33 11.96 0.24
N ASP A 35 -0.49 11.08 0.84
CA ASP A 35 -0.01 10.15 1.86
C ASP A 35 1.01 9.17 1.26
N LEU A 36 0.72 8.57 0.09
CA LEU A 36 1.66 7.70 -0.60
C LEU A 36 2.99 8.39 -0.94
N LEU A 37 2.94 9.59 -1.53
CA LEU A 37 4.11 10.37 -1.90
C LEU A 37 4.89 10.85 -0.67
N SER A 38 4.24 10.99 0.48
CA SER A 38 4.92 11.40 1.70
C SER A 38 5.92 10.37 2.21
N MET A 39 5.74 9.08 1.90
CA MET A 39 6.75 8.04 2.13
C MET A 39 8.03 8.26 1.31
N PHE A 40 7.94 8.91 0.15
CA PHE A 40 9.07 9.12 -0.75
C PHE A 40 9.73 10.50 -0.56
N LYS A 41 9.44 11.22 0.53
CA LYS A 41 9.94 12.59 0.71
C LYS A 41 11.42 12.66 1.03
N ASN A 42 11.97 11.71 1.78
CA ASN A 42 13.39 11.67 2.11
C ASN A 42 14.08 10.49 1.37
N GLU A 43 15.36 10.65 1.05
CA GLU A 43 16.12 9.65 0.28
C GLU A 43 16.28 8.32 1.04
N GLU A 44 16.33 8.38 2.38
CA GLU A 44 16.44 7.19 3.24
C GLU A 44 15.18 6.30 3.17
N SER A 45 13.98 6.89 3.25
CA SER A 45 12.72 6.13 3.09
C SER A 45 12.58 5.57 1.69
N LYS A 46 13.04 6.28 0.65
CA LYS A 46 13.06 5.74 -0.72
C LYS A 46 13.92 4.49 -0.82
N LEU A 47 15.09 4.48 -0.18
CA LEU A 47 16.01 3.34 -0.19
C LEU A 47 15.44 2.15 0.60
N ALA A 48 14.96 2.38 1.83
CA ALA A 48 14.32 1.35 2.65
C ALA A 48 13.13 0.71 1.94
N LEU A 49 12.32 1.51 1.25
CA LEU A 49 11.18 1.04 0.49
C LEU A 49 11.57 0.30 -0.79
N ALA A 50 12.61 0.76 -1.48
CA ALA A 50 13.15 0.05 -2.64
C ALA A 50 13.71 -1.33 -2.24
N GLU A 51 14.25 -1.46 -1.04
CA GLU A 51 14.73 -2.72 -0.48
C GLU A 51 13.58 -3.67 -0.14
N LEU A 52 12.54 -3.16 0.54
CA LEU A 52 11.26 -3.85 0.78
C LEU A 52 10.61 -4.41 -0.49
N VAL A 53 10.64 -3.64 -1.59
CA VAL A 53 9.99 -4.01 -2.86
C VAL A 53 10.86 -4.95 -3.71
N LYS A 54 12.19 -4.89 -3.58
CA LYS A 54 13.11 -5.67 -4.43
C LYS A 54 13.43 -7.06 -3.90
N ASN A 55 13.43 -7.23 -2.57
CA ASN A 55 13.77 -8.51 -1.95
C ASN A 55 12.62 -9.00 -1.07
N PRO A 56 11.65 -9.74 -1.65
CA PRO A 56 10.57 -10.37 -0.88
C PRO A 56 11.06 -11.42 0.13
N ASP A 57 12.33 -11.84 0.06
CA ASP A 57 12.96 -12.78 1.00
C ASP A 57 13.71 -12.09 2.17
N ILE A 58 13.66 -10.75 2.27
CA ILE A 58 14.23 -10.07 3.44
C ILE A 58 13.41 -10.46 4.66
N ASP A 59 14.10 -11.01 5.66
CA ASP A 59 13.56 -11.23 6.99
C ASP A 59 12.99 -9.90 7.51
N PRO A 60 11.67 -9.84 7.81
CA PRO A 60 11.00 -8.63 8.26
C PRO A 60 11.65 -7.97 9.50
N SER A 61 12.44 -8.73 10.28
CA SER A 61 13.20 -8.22 11.43
C SER A 61 14.45 -7.42 11.06
N GLN A 62 14.91 -7.51 9.81
CA GLN A 62 16.12 -6.84 9.30
C GLN A 62 15.81 -5.45 8.72
N ILE A 63 14.53 -5.09 8.61
CA ILE A 63 14.09 -3.82 8.04
C ILE A 63 13.94 -2.81 9.17
N ASP A 64 14.82 -1.82 9.19
CA ASP A 64 14.74 -0.75 10.15
C ASP A 64 13.57 0.20 9.81
N LEU A 65 12.39 -0.11 10.33
CA LEU A 65 11.20 0.72 10.18
C LEU A 65 11.34 2.09 10.88
N SER A 66 12.39 2.33 11.68
CA SER A 66 12.66 3.66 12.23
C SER A 66 13.00 4.69 11.14
N ILE A 67 13.41 4.24 9.96
CA ILE A 67 13.61 5.09 8.76
C ILE A 67 12.27 5.73 8.32
N LEU A 68 11.15 5.11 8.67
CA LEU A 68 9.80 5.64 8.44
C LEU A 68 9.26 6.42 9.66
N ALA A 69 10.08 6.82 10.64
CA ALA A 69 9.61 7.53 11.84
C ALA A 69 8.93 8.87 11.53
N ASP A 70 9.37 9.56 10.47
CA ASP A 70 8.75 10.81 10.00
C ASP A 70 7.47 10.57 9.17
N PHE A 71 7.19 9.31 8.84
CA PHE A 71 6.02 8.91 8.09
C PHE A 71 4.87 8.54 9.03
N ASP A 72 3.65 8.92 8.64
CA ASP A 72 2.46 8.54 9.38
C ASP A 72 2.15 7.04 9.18
N MET A 73 2.69 6.21 10.07
CA MET A 73 2.55 4.75 10.05
C MET A 73 1.09 4.29 10.10
N THR A 74 0.16 5.10 10.60
CA THR A 74 -1.28 4.77 10.58
C THR A 74 -1.87 4.75 9.17
N PHE A 75 -1.13 5.22 8.16
CA PHE A 75 -1.44 4.99 6.75
C PHE A 75 -1.64 3.51 6.43
N PHE A 76 -0.81 2.61 6.95
CA PHE A 76 -0.93 1.19 6.65
C PHE A 76 -2.22 0.60 7.22
N ASN A 77 -2.67 1.02 8.41
CA ASN A 77 -3.97 0.65 8.94
C ASN A 77 -5.12 1.15 8.05
N ARG A 78 -5.09 2.45 7.69
CA ARG A 78 -6.10 3.06 6.81
C ARG A 78 -6.18 2.35 5.47
N MET A 79 -5.03 2.09 4.88
CA MET A 79 -4.91 1.44 3.59
C MET A 79 -5.40 0.00 3.64
N PHE A 80 -4.92 -0.78 4.61
CA PHE A 80 -5.34 -2.15 4.83
C PHE A 80 -6.87 -2.26 4.94
N TRP A 81 -7.47 -1.40 5.76
CA TRP A 81 -8.92 -1.40 5.94
C TRP A 81 -9.68 -1.02 4.67
N VAL A 82 -9.22 -0.02 3.92
CA VAL A 82 -9.86 0.35 2.63
C VAL A 82 -9.78 -0.80 1.63
N LEU A 83 -8.64 -1.49 1.56
CA LEU A 83 -8.45 -2.64 0.68
C LEU A 83 -9.33 -3.83 1.11
N ALA A 84 -9.46 -4.07 2.41
CA ALA A 84 -10.35 -5.09 2.96
C ALA A 84 -11.82 -4.77 2.67
N LYS A 85 -12.26 -3.54 2.93
CA LYS A 85 -13.63 -3.07 2.64
C LYS A 85 -13.94 -3.10 1.14
N SER A 86 -12.95 -2.86 0.29
CA SER A 86 -13.07 -2.97 -1.16
C SER A 86 -13.21 -4.41 -1.64
N ALA A 87 -12.64 -5.39 -0.93
CA ALA A 87 -12.84 -6.80 -1.21
C ALA A 87 -14.16 -7.33 -0.65
N ASN A 88 -14.58 -6.81 0.50
CA ASN A 88 -15.78 -7.19 1.22
C ASN A 88 -16.49 -5.96 1.81
N PRO A 89 -17.59 -5.48 1.19
CA PRO A 89 -18.35 -4.33 1.67
C PRO A 89 -18.98 -4.48 3.06
N LYS A 90 -18.99 -5.71 3.63
CA LYS A 90 -19.52 -6.00 4.96
C LYS A 90 -18.48 -5.89 6.08
N ILE A 91 -17.24 -5.49 5.76
CA ILE A 91 -16.21 -5.23 6.76
C ILE A 91 -16.73 -4.18 7.77
N THR A 92 -16.45 -4.44 9.05
CA THR A 92 -16.85 -3.55 10.15
C THR A 92 -16.21 -2.17 10.04
N PRO A 93 -16.79 -1.13 10.67
CA PRO A 93 -16.19 0.20 10.73
C PRO A 93 -14.72 0.15 11.18
N TYR A 94 -13.91 1.11 10.69
CA TYR A 94 -12.46 1.15 10.90
C TYR A 94 -12.02 0.88 12.33
N GLN A 95 -12.64 1.54 13.31
CA GLN A 95 -12.30 1.37 14.73
C GLN A 95 -12.61 -0.05 15.23
N GLU A 96 -13.83 -0.54 14.99
CA GLU A 96 -14.26 -1.88 15.41
C GLU A 96 -13.43 -2.98 14.77
N PHE A 97 -13.05 -2.80 13.50
CA PHE A 97 -12.22 -3.75 12.77
C PHE A 97 -10.88 -3.98 13.47
N PHE A 98 -10.15 -2.92 13.79
CA PHE A 98 -8.86 -3.05 14.48
C PHE A 98 -8.98 -3.36 15.98
N MET A 99 -10.05 -2.91 16.65
CA MET A 99 -10.32 -3.31 18.05
C MET A 99 -10.56 -4.80 18.22
N SER A 100 -11.02 -5.48 17.16
CA SER A 100 -11.25 -6.93 17.19
C SER A 100 -9.99 -7.77 16.94
N MET A 101 -8.88 -7.15 16.53
CA MET A 101 -7.62 -7.83 16.27
C MET A 101 -6.80 -7.96 17.55
N GLU A 102 -6.14 -9.11 17.75
CA GLU A 102 -5.19 -9.30 18.84
C GLU A 102 -3.85 -8.64 18.50
N SER A 103 -3.43 -8.77 17.24
CA SER A 103 -2.19 -8.20 16.73
C SER A 103 -2.38 -7.60 15.33
N PHE A 104 -1.56 -6.61 14.99
CA PHE A 104 -1.48 -6.08 13.63
C PHE A 104 -0.02 -6.10 13.15
N PRO A 105 0.40 -7.12 12.39
CA PRO A 105 1.77 -7.28 11.94
C PRO A 105 2.12 -6.23 10.87
N ILE A 106 2.55 -5.05 11.33
CA ILE A 106 2.77 -3.87 10.48
C ILE A 106 3.78 -4.12 9.36
N ASN A 107 4.79 -4.95 9.62
CA ASN A 107 5.83 -5.34 8.69
C ASN A 107 5.28 -6.13 7.49
N GLU A 108 4.51 -7.20 7.74
CA GLU A 108 3.90 -8.02 6.69
C GLU A 108 2.85 -7.22 5.91
N VAL A 109 2.05 -6.43 6.63
CA VAL A 109 1.02 -5.60 6.01
C VAL A 109 1.64 -4.50 5.13
N ALA A 110 2.70 -3.84 5.61
CA ALA A 110 3.39 -2.82 4.84
C ALA A 110 3.98 -3.40 3.54
N GLN A 111 4.65 -4.56 3.62
CA GLN A 111 5.18 -5.26 2.46
C GLN A 111 4.09 -5.56 1.42
N LEU A 112 2.98 -6.17 1.85
CA LEU A 112 1.88 -6.51 0.97
C LEU A 112 1.25 -5.27 0.30
N ILE A 113 1.02 -4.20 1.06
CA ILE A 113 0.47 -2.95 0.53
C ILE A 113 1.42 -2.34 -0.49
N MET A 114 2.72 -2.34 -0.20
CA MET A 114 3.72 -1.81 -1.12
C MET A 114 3.84 -2.64 -2.40
N GLU A 115 3.74 -3.97 -2.29
CA GLU A 115 3.63 -4.87 -3.45
C GLU A 115 2.41 -4.49 -4.30
N MET A 116 1.24 -4.32 -3.69
CA MET A 116 0.00 -3.96 -4.38
C MET A 116 0.12 -2.61 -5.11
N ILE A 117 0.66 -1.58 -4.45
CA ILE A 117 0.88 -0.26 -5.05
C ILE A 117 1.88 -0.32 -6.20
N SER A 118 2.95 -1.11 -6.08
CA SER A 118 3.96 -1.27 -7.13
C SER A 118 3.36 -1.87 -8.42
N GLN A 119 2.40 -2.80 -8.27
CA GLN A 119 1.73 -3.45 -9.39
C GLN A 119 0.70 -2.55 -10.07
N GLU A 120 0.05 -1.66 -9.31
CA GLU A 120 -0.86 -0.66 -9.88
C GLU A 120 -0.12 0.43 -10.65
N THR A 121 1.01 0.90 -10.12
CA THR A 121 1.83 1.95 -10.74
C THR A 121 2.64 1.47 -11.94
N THR A 122 2.90 0.16 -12.09
CA THR A 122 3.54 -0.41 -13.28
C THR A 122 2.62 -0.41 -14.51
N THR A 123 1.29 -0.44 -14.33
CA THR A 123 0.35 -0.19 -15.44
C THR A 123 0.48 1.23 -16.01
N SER A 124 0.85 2.22 -15.19
CA SER A 124 1.15 3.59 -15.63
C SER A 124 2.52 3.71 -16.31
N LYS A 125 3.52 2.89 -15.97
CA LYS A 125 4.80 2.84 -16.72
C LYS A 125 4.61 2.39 -18.17
N LYS A 126 3.64 1.52 -18.47
CA LYS A 126 3.29 1.17 -19.86
C LYS A 126 2.74 2.37 -20.64
N LEU A 127 1.94 3.24 -20.02
CA LEU A 127 1.48 4.47 -20.66
C LEU A 127 2.64 5.44 -20.96
N THR A 128 3.59 5.59 -20.03
CA THR A 128 4.77 6.46 -20.22
C THR A 128 5.74 5.91 -21.27
N GLN A 129 5.95 4.59 -21.33
CA GLN A 129 6.80 3.96 -22.36
C GLN A 129 6.14 3.99 -23.75
N VAL A 130 4.82 3.77 -23.84
CA VAL A 130 4.07 3.85 -25.11
C VAL A 130 4.06 5.29 -25.64
N GLN A 131 3.91 6.31 -24.78
CA GLN A 131 4.02 7.71 -25.19
C GLN A 131 5.44 8.12 -25.61
N ALA A 132 6.48 7.64 -24.91
CA ALA A 132 7.87 7.91 -25.27
C ALA A 132 8.27 7.23 -26.61
N GLN A 133 7.77 6.02 -26.88
CA GLN A 133 7.98 5.33 -28.16
C GLN A 133 7.23 6.01 -29.31
N ALA A 134 6.00 6.48 -29.08
CA ALA A 134 5.22 7.20 -30.08
C ALA A 134 5.84 8.55 -30.48
N MET A 135 6.45 9.29 -29.53
CA MET A 135 7.15 10.55 -29.81
C MET A 135 8.51 10.37 -30.51
N ASN A 136 9.16 9.22 -30.35
CA ASN A 136 10.41 8.90 -31.06
C ASN A 136 10.20 8.42 -32.50
N LEU A 137 9.01 7.89 -32.82
CA LEU A 137 8.64 7.45 -34.18
C LEU A 137 8.05 8.56 -35.06
N SER A 138 7.83 9.76 -34.50
CA SER A 138 7.28 10.93 -35.18
C SER A 138 8.33 12.03 -35.44
N ARG A 139 9.61 11.66 -35.40
CA ARG A 139 10.78 12.49 -35.76
C ARG A 139 11.49 11.96 -37.01
#